data_AF-A0ABD2RV37-F1
#
_entry.id   AF-A0ABD2RV37-F1
#
_cell.length_a   1.000
_cell.length_b   1.000
_cell.length_c   1.000
_cell.angle_alpha   90.00
_cell.angle_beta   90.00
_cell.angle_gamma   90.00
#
_symmetry.space_group_name_H-M   'P 1'
#
loop_
_entity.id
_entity.type
_entity.pdbx_description
1 polymer ?
#
loop_
_entity_poly.entity_id
_entity_poly.type
_entity_poly.pdbx_seq_one_letter_code
_entity_poly.pdbx_strand_id
1 'polypeptide(L)'
;DFIQVGRILFNQQITNFESTLNQLRNNGAGEVEEELAKSIFFVGMGSNDYLNNYLMPNYNTKNKYNPQEYATLLTQQYNQQLIRLYNLGARKFVIGGVGLMGCIPSILAQSQNGACSEEVNQLVLPFHNNVRSMLTSLNSNLPGFRFSYIDIRNMFQ
;
A
#
# COMPACT_ATOMS: atom_id res chain seq x y z
N ASP A 1 -15.03 -27.02 -4.20
CA ASP A 1 -14.25 -26.16 -3.28
C ASP A 1 -14.01 -24.79 -3.86
N PHE A 2 -14.86 -23.82 -3.52
CA PHE A 2 -14.67 -22.42 -3.87
C PHE A 2 -14.02 -21.72 -2.68
N ILE A 3 -12.68 -21.61 -2.69
CA ILE A 3 -12.00 -20.70 -1.77
C ILE A 3 -12.34 -19.29 -2.25
N GLN A 4 -13.39 -18.70 -1.68
CA GLN A 4 -13.72 -17.31 -1.85
C GLN A 4 -12.68 -16.51 -1.06
N VAL A 5 -11.59 -16.07 -1.71
CA VAL A 5 -10.58 -15.21 -1.08
C VAL A 5 -11.21 -13.84 -0.86
N GLY A 6 -11.85 -13.67 0.30
CA GLY A 6 -12.29 -12.38 0.80
C GLY A 6 -11.08 -11.46 0.97
N ARG A 7 -11.17 -10.24 0.44
CA ARG A 7 -10.12 -9.22 0.62
C ARG A 7 -10.46 -8.37 1.83
N ILE A 8 -9.59 -8.34 2.82
CA ILE A 8 -9.70 -7.41 3.94
C ILE A 8 -9.04 -6.10 3.52
N LEU A 9 -9.84 -5.05 3.35
CA LEU A 9 -9.35 -3.71 3.02
C LEU A 9 -8.36 -3.23 4.07
N PHE A 10 -7.35 -2.45 3.68
CA PHE A 10 -6.29 -2.06 4.61
C PHE A 10 -6.81 -1.28 5.82
N ASN A 11 -7.85 -0.46 5.66
CA ASN A 11 -8.54 0.19 6.80
C ASN A 11 -9.08 -0.83 7.82
N GLN A 12 -9.63 -1.94 7.36
CA GLN A 12 -10.14 -3.01 8.22
C GLN A 12 -8.99 -3.79 8.86
N GLN A 13 -7.86 -3.99 8.16
CA GLN A 13 -6.67 -4.58 8.76
C GLN A 13 -6.15 -3.73 9.92
N ILE A 14 -6.11 -2.39 9.76
CA ILE A 14 -5.72 -1.46 10.82
C ILE A 14 -6.71 -1.52 11.99
N THR A 15 -8.02 -1.56 11.71
CA THR A 15 -9.05 -1.69 12.77
C THR A 15 -8.93 -3.01 13.53
N ASN A 16 -8.66 -4.12 12.84
CA ASN A 16 -8.43 -5.42 13.49
C ASN A 16 -7.17 -5.40 14.35
N PHE A 17 -6.10 -4.76 13.85
CA PHE A 17 -4.86 -4.55 14.60
C PHE A 17 -5.12 -3.73 15.87
N GLU A 18 -5.79 -2.59 15.78
CA GLU A 18 -6.20 -1.77 16.92
C GLU A 18 -7.03 -2.54 17.95
N SER A 19 -7.99 -3.35 17.49
CA SER A 19 -8.79 -4.22 18.38
C SER A 19 -7.90 -5.21 19.15
N THR A 20 -6.90 -5.78 18.47
CA THR A 20 -5.93 -6.69 19.10
C THR A 20 -5.07 -5.96 20.14
N LEU A 21 -4.61 -4.74 19.84
CA LEU A 21 -3.87 -3.93 20.81
C LEU A 21 -4.70 -3.62 22.06
N ASN A 22 -5.99 -3.32 21.89
CA ASN A 22 -6.89 -3.07 23.02
C ASN A 22 -7.07 -4.31 23.91
N GLN A 23 -7.14 -5.51 23.33
CA GLN A 23 -7.17 -6.75 24.10
C GLN A 23 -5.88 -6.97 24.89
N LEU A 24 -4.72 -6.73 24.27
CA LEU A 24 -3.42 -6.86 24.95
C LEU A 24 -3.30 -5.90 26.15
N ARG A 25 -3.71 -4.64 25.96
CA ARG A 25 -3.74 -3.64 27.04
C ARG A 25 -4.62 -4.09 28.20
N ASN A 26 -5.82 -4.60 27.92
CA ASN A 26 -6.77 -5.05 28.94
C ASN A 26 -6.27 -6.28 29.72
N ASN A 27 -5.43 -7.12 29.10
CA ASN A 27 -4.86 -8.30 29.73
C ASN A 27 -3.62 -7.99 30.60
N GLY A 28 -3.30 -6.71 30.81
CA GLY A 28 -2.18 -6.29 31.65
C GLY A 28 -0.81 -6.44 30.98
N ALA A 29 -0.77 -6.55 29.64
CA ALA A 29 0.48 -6.40 28.91
C ALA A 29 0.93 -4.93 29.02
N GLY A 30 1.80 -4.64 29.98
CA GLY A 30 2.52 -3.36 30.03
C GLY A 30 3.39 -3.21 28.78
N GLU A 31 3.68 -1.96 28.40
CA GLU A 31 4.68 -1.59 27.38
C GLU A 31 4.31 -1.89 25.91
N VAL A 32 3.03 -2.16 25.58
CA VAL A 32 2.60 -2.40 24.19
C VAL A 32 3.09 -1.29 23.24
N GLU A 33 2.92 -0.02 23.63
CA GLU A 33 3.35 1.12 22.81
C GLU A 33 4.86 1.18 22.60
N GLU A 34 5.65 0.78 23.60
CA GLU A 34 7.11 0.75 23.51
C GLU A 34 7.57 -0.35 22.54
N GLU A 35 6.95 -1.52 22.63
CA GLU A 35 7.25 -2.64 21.73
C GLU A 35 6.83 -2.34 20.28
N LEU A 36 5.71 -1.64 20.07
CA LEU A 36 5.34 -1.17 18.73
C LEU A 36 6.33 -0.14 18.18
N ALA A 37 6.86 0.75 19.02
CA ALA A 37 7.88 1.72 18.60
C ALA A 37 9.21 1.03 18.20
N LYS A 38 9.53 -0.11 18.82
CA LYS A 38 10.70 -0.93 18.49
C LYS A 38 10.49 -1.78 17.23
N SER A 39 9.26 -2.20 16.96
CA SER A 39 8.86 -3.09 15.87
C SER A 39 8.95 -2.47 14.47
N ILE A 40 9.05 -3.34 13.46
CA ILE A 40 9.04 -2.96 12.03
C ILE A 40 7.68 -3.26 11.43
N PHE A 41 7.08 -2.28 10.77
CA PHE A 41 5.82 -2.39 10.05
C PHE A 41 6.09 -2.46 8.55
N PHE A 42 6.00 -3.67 7.99
CA PHE A 42 6.01 -3.85 6.54
C PHE A 42 4.63 -3.56 5.97
N VAL A 43 4.56 -2.67 4.98
CA VAL A 43 3.31 -2.33 4.29
C VAL A 43 3.52 -2.38 2.78
N GLY A 44 2.74 -3.24 2.12
CA GLY A 44 2.66 -3.31 0.65
C GLY A 44 1.24 -3.02 0.19
N MET A 45 1.08 -2.08 -0.73
CA MET A 45 -0.22 -1.68 -1.28
C MET A 45 -0.11 -1.10 -2.69
N GLY A 46 -1.25 -0.94 -3.37
CA GLY A 46 -1.33 -0.32 -4.70
C GLY A 46 -1.63 -1.32 -5.82
N SER A 47 -0.95 -2.47 -5.91
CA SER A 47 -1.13 -3.41 -7.04
C SER A 47 -2.58 -3.86 -7.23
N ASN A 48 -3.28 -4.18 -6.13
CA ASN A 48 -4.66 -4.61 -6.19
C ASN A 48 -5.63 -3.46 -6.55
N ASP A 49 -5.31 -2.24 -6.17
CA ASP A 49 -6.10 -1.05 -6.48
C ASP A 49 -6.10 -0.79 -7.99
N TYR A 50 -4.93 -0.89 -8.62
CA TYR A 50 -4.85 -0.78 -10.08
C TYR A 50 -5.43 -2.00 -10.81
N LEU A 51 -5.03 -3.22 -10.45
CA LEU A 51 -5.46 -4.42 -11.19
C LEU A 51 -6.96 -4.69 -11.08
N ASN A 52 -7.51 -4.57 -9.86
CA ASN A 52 -8.87 -5.01 -9.58
C ASN A 52 -9.88 -3.87 -9.48
N ASN A 53 -9.45 -2.61 -9.62
CA ASN A 53 -10.38 -1.47 -9.68
C ASN A 53 -10.11 -0.55 -10.87
N TYR A 54 -8.86 -0.15 -11.13
CA TYR A 54 -8.57 0.78 -12.23
C TYR A 54 -8.66 0.12 -13.61
N LEU A 55 -7.96 -1.00 -13.79
CA LEU A 55 -7.84 -1.73 -15.05
C LEU A 55 -8.99 -2.73 -15.29
N MET A 56 -9.74 -3.07 -14.24
CA MET A 56 -10.76 -4.11 -14.31
C MET A 56 -12.04 -3.58 -15.02
N PRO A 57 -12.49 -4.20 -16.13
CA PRO A 57 -13.53 -3.63 -16.99
C PRO A 57 -14.90 -3.39 -16.34
N ASN A 58 -15.22 -4.14 -15.30
CA ASN A 58 -16.48 -4.03 -14.55
C ASN A 58 -16.50 -2.85 -13.57
N TYR A 59 -15.39 -2.11 -13.40
CA TYR A 59 -15.33 -0.91 -12.59
C TYR A 59 -15.19 0.34 -13.48
N ASN A 60 -15.96 1.37 -13.18
CA ASN A 60 -15.96 2.62 -13.94
C ASN A 60 -14.77 3.56 -13.58
N THR A 61 -13.76 3.06 -12.86
CA THR A 61 -12.68 3.86 -12.27
C THR A 61 -11.87 4.59 -13.35
N LYS A 62 -11.46 3.89 -14.42
CA LYS A 62 -10.68 4.46 -15.53
C LYS A 62 -11.39 5.58 -16.31
N ASN A 63 -12.72 5.60 -16.29
CA ASN A 63 -13.50 6.64 -16.95
C ASN A 63 -13.77 7.84 -16.03
N LYS A 64 -13.58 7.68 -14.72
CA LYS A 64 -13.76 8.74 -13.70
C LYS A 64 -12.47 9.45 -13.35
N TYR A 65 -11.33 8.76 -13.45
CA TYR A 65 -10.03 9.25 -13.03
C TYR A 65 -8.98 8.94 -14.08
N ASN A 66 -8.20 9.96 -14.45
CA ASN A 66 -6.95 9.73 -15.15
C ASN A 66 -5.88 9.14 -14.18
N PRO A 67 -4.72 8.67 -14.70
CA PRO A 67 -3.67 8.07 -13.88
C PRO A 67 -3.21 8.93 -12.69
N GLN A 68 -3.06 10.24 -12.88
CA GLN A 68 -2.58 11.15 -11.85
C GLN A 68 -3.63 11.37 -10.76
N GLU A 69 -4.90 11.53 -11.15
CA GLU A 69 -6.03 11.70 -10.22
C GLU A 69 -6.21 10.46 -9.34
N TYR A 70 -6.16 9.28 -9.95
CA TYR A 70 -6.28 8.03 -9.21
C TYR A 70 -5.12 7.80 -8.24
N ALA A 71 -3.88 8.05 -8.69
CA ALA A 71 -2.71 7.99 -7.82
C ALA A 71 -2.79 8.97 -6.64
N THR A 72 -3.35 10.16 -6.87
CA THR A 72 -3.56 11.17 -5.83
C THR A 72 -4.59 10.67 -4.81
N LEU A 73 -5.72 10.13 -5.27
CA LEU A 73 -6.75 9.55 -4.41
C LEU A 73 -6.18 8.42 -3.53
N LEU A 74 -5.46 7.47 -4.13
CA LEU A 74 -4.85 6.36 -3.41
C LEU A 74 -3.82 6.83 -2.38
N THR A 75 -2.97 7.80 -2.76
CA THR A 75 -1.93 8.30 -1.85
C THR A 75 -2.53 9.09 -0.68
N GLN A 76 -3.61 9.86 -0.90
CA GLN A 76 -4.33 10.54 0.18
C GLN A 76 -4.88 9.54 1.21
N GLN A 77 -5.49 8.46 0.73
CA GLN A 77 -5.98 7.40 1.62
C GLN A 77 -4.83 6.68 2.33
N TYR A 78 -3.73 6.42 1.62
CA TYR A 78 -2.55 5.77 2.20
C TYR A 78 -1.92 6.62 3.30
N ASN A 79 -1.82 7.93 3.09
CA ASN A 79 -1.32 8.88 4.08
C ASN A 79 -2.12 8.79 5.39
N GLN A 80 -3.44 8.80 5.29
CA GLN A 80 -4.33 8.67 6.44
C GLN A 80 -4.13 7.33 7.16
N GLN A 81 -3.95 6.24 6.42
CA GLN A 81 -3.71 4.91 6.98
C GLN A 81 -2.37 4.79 7.71
N LEU A 82 -1.30 5.37 7.16
CA LEU A 82 0.01 5.41 7.84
C LEU A 82 -0.03 6.29 9.09
N ILE A 83 -0.75 7.41 9.05
CA ILE A 83 -0.99 8.25 10.24
C ILE A 83 -1.78 7.47 11.30
N ARG A 84 -2.80 6.69 10.92
CA ARG A 84 -3.52 5.83 11.86
C ARG A 84 -2.58 4.81 12.53
N LEU A 85 -1.75 4.11 11.76
CA LEU A 85 -0.76 3.19 12.33
C LEU A 85 0.24 3.90 13.25
N TYR A 86 0.70 5.08 12.85
CA TYR A 86 1.58 5.90 13.68
C TYR A 86 0.91 6.29 15.01
N ASN A 87 -0.36 6.71 14.98
CA ASN A 87 -1.12 7.05 16.18
C ASN A 87 -1.34 5.83 17.10
N LEU A 88 -1.30 4.61 16.55
CA LEU A 88 -1.36 3.36 17.33
C LEU A 88 -0.01 2.96 17.94
N GLY A 89 1.08 3.66 17.63
CA GLY A 89 2.42 3.41 18.20
C GLY A 89 3.49 2.99 17.20
N ALA A 90 3.13 2.76 15.93
CA ALA A 90 4.11 2.40 14.91
C ALA A 90 5.10 3.55 14.65
N ARG A 91 6.40 3.23 14.57
CA ARG A 91 7.46 4.22 14.31
C ARG A 91 8.37 3.87 13.13
N LYS A 92 8.65 2.59 12.90
CA LYS A 92 9.55 2.11 11.84
C LYS A 92 8.77 1.40 10.75
N PHE A 93 8.80 1.95 9.55
CA PHE A 93 8.05 1.45 8.41
C PHE A 93 8.97 0.93 7.31
N VAL A 94 8.61 -0.20 6.72
CA VAL A 94 9.17 -0.66 5.45
C VAL A 94 8.04 -0.64 4.44
N ILE A 95 8.15 0.24 3.44
CA ILE A 95 7.10 0.47 2.46
C ILE A 95 7.51 -0.17 1.14
N GLY A 96 6.73 -1.16 0.70
CA GLY A 96 6.90 -1.78 -0.61
C GLY A 96 6.32 -0.88 -1.71
N GLY A 97 7.14 -0.48 -2.67
CA GLY A 97 6.67 0.09 -3.94
C GLY A 97 5.89 -0.94 -4.76
N VAL A 98 5.22 -0.49 -5.81
CA VAL A 98 4.55 -1.42 -6.73
C VAL A 98 5.56 -1.89 -7.77
N GLY A 99 5.60 -3.21 -8.00
CA GLY A 99 6.45 -3.81 -9.03
C GLY A 99 5.99 -3.46 -10.46
N LEU A 100 6.65 -4.06 -11.46
CA LEU A 100 6.24 -3.95 -12.86
C LEU A 100 4.88 -4.62 -13.08
N MET A 101 3.81 -3.84 -13.00
CA MET A 101 2.45 -4.37 -13.16
C MET A 101 2.18 -4.93 -14.56
N GLY A 102 2.83 -4.38 -15.58
CA GLY A 102 2.74 -4.87 -16.95
C GLY A 102 3.25 -6.30 -17.13
N CYS A 103 4.06 -6.79 -16.17
CA CYS A 103 4.62 -8.15 -16.16
C CYS A 103 3.81 -9.13 -15.30
N ILE A 104 2.74 -8.67 -14.63
CA ILE A 104 1.90 -9.55 -13.82
C ILE A 104 1.23 -10.59 -14.73
N PRO A 105 1.18 -11.88 -14.35
CA PRO A 105 0.73 -12.94 -15.24
C PRO A 105 -0.62 -12.69 -15.95
N SER A 106 -1.59 -12.07 -15.26
CA SER A 106 -2.89 -11.74 -15.85
C SER A 106 -2.85 -10.62 -16.90
N ILE A 107 -1.88 -9.72 -16.82
CA ILE A 107 -1.63 -8.69 -17.84
C ILE A 107 -0.79 -9.29 -18.98
N LEU A 108 0.25 -10.04 -18.63
CA LEU A 108 1.13 -10.70 -19.60
C LEU A 108 0.38 -11.68 -20.50
N ALA A 109 -0.62 -12.38 -19.97
CA ALA A 109 -1.48 -13.29 -20.74
C ALA A 109 -2.29 -12.59 -21.84
N GLN A 110 -2.43 -11.26 -21.80
CA GLN A 110 -3.09 -10.46 -22.83
C GLN A 110 -2.10 -9.96 -23.91
N SER A 111 -0.80 -10.19 -23.72
CA SER A 111 0.25 -9.77 -24.63
C SER A 111 0.32 -10.68 -25.85
N GLN A 112 0.45 -10.10 -27.04
CA GLN A 112 0.58 -10.86 -28.29
C GLN A 112 2.00 -11.43 -28.50
N ASN A 113 3.01 -10.77 -27.95
CA ASN A 113 4.43 -11.12 -28.14
C ASN A 113 5.13 -11.56 -26.84
N GLY A 114 4.37 -11.73 -25.76
CA GLY A 114 4.91 -12.10 -24.45
C GLY A 114 5.72 -10.98 -23.77
N ALA A 115 5.65 -9.74 -24.25
CA ALA A 115 6.27 -8.60 -23.59
C ALA A 115 5.37 -8.01 -22.51
N CYS A 116 5.97 -7.44 -21.46
CA CYS A 116 5.24 -6.71 -20.44
C CYS A 116 4.57 -5.45 -21.03
N SER A 117 3.38 -5.09 -20.54
CA SER A 117 2.69 -3.87 -20.98
C SER A 117 3.35 -2.62 -20.40
N GLU A 118 3.99 -1.83 -21.26
CA GLU A 118 4.63 -0.58 -20.85
C GLU A 118 3.59 0.49 -20.49
N GLU A 119 2.43 0.51 -21.14
CA GLU A 119 1.30 1.37 -20.78
C GLU A 119 0.88 1.14 -19.32
N VAL A 120 0.75 -0.14 -18.91
CA VAL A 120 0.39 -0.50 -17.53
C VAL A 120 1.53 -0.19 -16.55
N ASN A 121 2.80 -0.28 -16.96
CA ASN A 121 3.92 0.14 -16.12
C ASN A 121 3.92 1.66 -15.89
N GLN A 122 3.61 2.45 -16.93
CA GLN A 122 3.58 3.90 -16.87
C GLN A 122 2.40 4.44 -16.04
N LEU A 123 1.27 3.73 -16.07
CA LEU A 123 0.07 4.04 -15.30
C LEU A 123 0.33 4.22 -13.79
N VAL A 124 1.31 3.51 -13.22
CA VAL A 124 1.60 3.51 -11.78
C VAL A 124 2.66 4.53 -11.38
N LEU A 125 3.37 5.15 -12.34
CA LEU A 125 4.45 6.10 -12.05
C LEU A 125 4.00 7.28 -11.16
N PRO A 126 2.83 7.91 -11.38
CA PRO A 126 2.32 8.93 -10.48
C PRO A 126 2.22 8.47 -9.03
N PHE A 127 1.78 7.23 -8.79
CA PHE A 127 1.64 6.68 -7.44
C PHE A 127 3.00 6.48 -6.76
N HIS A 128 4.01 5.98 -7.47
CA HIS A 128 5.36 5.88 -6.90
C HIS A 128 5.92 7.23 -6.46
N ASN A 129 5.77 8.26 -7.30
CA ASN A 129 6.25 9.60 -6.99
C ASN A 129 5.49 10.19 -5.80
N ASN A 130 4.16 10.06 -5.79
CA ASN A 130 3.30 10.56 -4.72
C ASN A 130 3.62 9.87 -3.39
N VAL A 131 3.81 8.55 -3.37
CA VAL A 131 4.16 7.79 -2.15
C VAL A 131 5.52 8.23 -1.60
N ARG A 132 6.55 8.38 -2.44
CA ARG A 132 7.87 8.86 -1.98
C ARG A 132 7.78 10.26 -1.37
N SER A 133 7.04 11.17 -2.00
CA SER A 133 6.80 12.53 -1.49
C SER A 133 6.04 12.51 -0.16
N MET A 134 4.96 11.73 -0.08
CA MET A 134 4.17 11.53 1.14
C MET A 134 5.01 11.01 2.30
N LEU A 135 5.83 9.96 2.08
CA LEU A 135 6.69 9.39 3.12
C LEU A 135 7.75 10.39 3.61
N THR A 136 8.32 11.17 2.69
CA THR A 136 9.26 12.25 3.04
C THR A 136 8.57 13.30 3.92
N SER A 137 7.34 13.69 3.57
CA SER A 137 6.52 14.61 4.38
C SER A 137 6.20 14.04 5.76
N LEU A 138 5.80 12.76 5.85
CA LEU A 138 5.52 12.09 7.13
C LEU A 138 6.77 12.05 8.02
N ASN A 139 7.93 11.69 7.49
CA ASN A 139 9.19 11.67 8.24
C ASN A 139 9.63 13.05 8.74
N SER A 140 9.33 14.12 8.00
CA SER A 140 9.65 15.50 8.41
C SER A 140 8.68 16.06 9.46
N ASN A 141 7.41 15.66 9.42
CA ASN A 141 6.35 16.24 10.24
C ASN A 141 5.97 15.39 11.47
N LEU A 142 6.29 14.10 11.48
CA LEU A 142 5.95 13.19 12.57
C LEU A 142 7.20 12.74 13.33
N PRO A 143 7.37 13.18 14.59
CA PRO A 143 8.52 12.80 15.41
C PRO A 143 8.70 11.28 15.54
N GLY A 144 9.90 10.80 15.23
CA GLY A 144 10.22 9.38 15.33
C GLY A 144 9.63 8.50 14.23
N PHE A 145 8.88 9.05 13.27
CA PHE A 145 8.53 8.34 12.05
C PHE A 145 9.80 8.10 11.24
N ARG A 146 10.11 6.83 10.95
CA ARG A 146 11.24 6.41 10.13
C ARG A 146 10.73 5.43 9.08
N PHE A 147 11.22 5.56 7.85
CA PHE A 147 10.85 4.63 6.81
C PHE A 147 12.03 4.18 5.95
N SER A 148 11.88 3.01 5.35
CA SER A 148 12.65 2.56 4.18
C SER A 148 11.66 2.25 3.06
N TYR A 149 11.97 2.70 1.85
CA TYR A 149 11.16 2.42 0.66
C TYR A 149 11.86 1.36 -0.18
N ILE A 150 11.17 0.25 -0.44
CA ILE A 150 11.68 -0.83 -1.31
C ILE A 150 11.18 -0.55 -2.72
N ASP A 151 12.10 -0.26 -3.62
CA ASP A 151 11.81 -0.04 -5.04
C ASP A 151 11.62 -1.37 -5.78
N ILE A 152 10.48 -2.02 -5.55
CA ILE A 152 10.14 -3.34 -6.11
C ILE A 152 10.21 -3.32 -7.64
N ARG A 153 9.90 -2.18 -8.29
CA ARG A 153 9.99 -2.01 -9.73
C ARG A 153 11.37 -2.36 -10.28
N ASN A 154 12.43 -1.95 -9.58
CA ASN A 154 13.81 -2.05 -10.02
C ASN A 154 14.58 -3.19 -9.33
N MET A 155 13.91 -4.03 -8.54
CA MET A 155 14.56 -5.08 -7.75
C MET A 155 15.06 -6.27 -8.56
N PHE A 156 14.48 -6.50 -9.74
CA PHE A 156 14.77 -7.67 -10.60
C PHE A 156 15.10 -7.28 -12.05
N GLN A 157 15.48 -6.02 -12.28
CA GLN A 157 16.03 -5.54 -13.55
C GLN A 157 17.55 -5.65 -13.51
#